data_AF-A0A9W4LM24-F1
#
_entry.id   AF-A0A9W4LM24-F1
#
_cell.length_a   1.000
_cell.length_b   1.000
_cell.length_c   1.000
_cell.angle_alpha   90.00
_cell.angle_beta   90.00
_cell.angle_gamma   90.00
#
_symmetry.space_group_name_H-M   'P 1'
#
loop_
_entity.id
_entity.type
_entity.pdbx_description
1 polymer ?
#
loop_
_entity_poly.entity_id
_entity_poly.type
_entity_poly.pdbx_seq_one_letter_code
_entity_poly.pdbx_strand_id
1 'polypeptide(L)'
;MKLEFTFDVPGATEEEVTRGFNAAVEVFLKHKVSPLASLDGLFARDGWSDSGGLIPFDEEDERAIEVWQEADRAAVDAICANWPADRERPASSGMNIVKPECGWPDQGPEGEDAPDDDGERPYDYESQRDFAEQYDRAVKEAEERRRS
;
A
#
# COMPACT_ATOMS: atom_id res chain seq x y z
N MET A 1 10.38 0.45 11.32
CA MET A 1 10.11 0.87 9.94
C MET A 1 8.83 1.69 9.92
N LYS A 2 8.75 2.74 9.10
CA LYS A 2 7.54 3.59 8.99
C LYS A 2 6.78 3.14 7.74
N LEU A 3 5.58 2.61 7.92
CA LEU A 3 4.66 2.40 6.80
C LEU A 3 4.18 3.79 6.35
N GLU A 4 4.32 4.08 5.06
CA GLU A 4 3.86 5.34 4.47
C GLU A 4 2.90 5.03 3.32
N PHE A 5 1.77 5.73 3.29
CA PHE A 5 0.83 5.70 2.17
C PHE A 5 0.89 7.04 1.43
N THR A 6 0.79 6.98 0.10
CA THR A 6 0.50 8.15 -0.73
C THR A 6 -0.95 8.13 -1.18
N PHE A 7 -1.47 9.32 -1.42
CA PHE A 7 -2.81 9.54 -1.94
C PHE A 7 -2.74 10.55 -3.08
N ASP A 8 -3.44 10.27 -4.18
CA ASP A 8 -3.58 11.16 -5.33
C ASP A 8 -4.97 11.81 -5.31
N VAL A 9 -5.16 12.74 -4.38
CA VAL A 9 -6.41 13.49 -4.23
C VAL A 9 -6.15 14.97 -4.57
N PRO A 10 -6.55 15.44 -5.77
CA PRO A 10 -6.24 16.78 -6.24
C PRO A 10 -6.70 17.88 -5.28
N GLY A 11 -5.74 18.71 -4.87
CA GLY A 11 -5.94 19.85 -3.96
C GLY A 11 -6.20 19.48 -2.50
N ALA A 12 -5.93 18.24 -2.09
CA ALA A 12 -5.92 17.89 -0.67
C ALA A 12 -4.77 18.60 0.05
N THR A 13 -5.00 19.10 1.26
CA THR A 13 -3.91 19.63 2.11
C THR A 13 -3.17 18.50 2.83
N GLU A 14 -1.99 18.81 3.38
CA GLU A 14 -1.21 17.82 4.16
C GLU A 14 -1.98 17.30 5.38
N GLU A 15 -2.78 18.15 6.05
CA GLU A 15 -3.60 17.74 7.17
C GLU A 15 -4.75 16.83 6.73
N GLU A 16 -5.33 17.08 5.54
CA GLU A 16 -6.36 16.21 4.96
C GLU A 16 -5.79 14.84 4.60
N VAL A 17 -4.62 14.82 3.95
CA VAL A 17 -3.84 13.61 3.66
C VAL A 17 -3.50 12.84 4.93
N THR A 18 -3.08 13.53 6.00
CA THR A 18 -2.78 12.91 7.29
C THR A 18 -4.01 12.23 7.91
N ARG A 19 -5.20 12.83 7.78
CA ARG A 19 -6.45 12.18 8.22
C ARG A 19 -6.75 10.95 7.37
N GLY A 20 -6.56 11.04 6.06
CA GLY A 20 -6.66 9.91 5.14
C GLY A 20 -5.78 8.74 5.55
N PHE A 21 -4.50 9.02 5.81
CA PHE A 21 -3.53 8.04 6.30
C PHE A 21 -4.00 7.32 7.56
N ASN A 22 -4.40 8.09 8.59
CA ASN A 22 -4.82 7.51 9.85
C ASN A 22 -6.08 6.63 9.68
N ALA A 23 -7.04 7.06 8.88
CA ALA A 23 -8.26 6.30 8.60
C ALA A 23 -7.95 4.97 7.86
N ALA A 24 -7.08 5.00 6.85
CA ALA A 24 -6.65 3.78 6.16
C ALA A 24 -5.93 2.81 7.11
N VAL A 25 -5.00 3.31 7.93
CA VAL A 25 -4.28 2.49 8.92
C VAL A 25 -5.25 1.84 9.92
N GLU A 26 -6.26 2.55 10.39
CA GLU A 26 -7.26 2.01 11.31
C GLU A 26 -8.04 0.83 10.71
N VAL A 27 -8.35 0.86 9.41
CA VAL A 27 -9.00 -0.25 8.72
C VAL A 27 -8.12 -1.49 8.69
N PHE A 28 -6.84 -1.35 8.30
CA PHE A 28 -5.89 -2.48 8.29
C PHE A 28 -5.69 -3.07 9.69
N LEU A 29 -5.57 -2.21 10.72
CA LEU A 29 -5.47 -2.63 12.11
C LEU A 29 -6.71 -3.39 12.59
N LYS A 30 -7.90 -2.89 12.26
CA LYS A 30 -9.19 -3.51 12.63
C LYS A 30 -9.31 -4.92 12.06
N HIS A 31 -8.92 -5.11 10.80
CA HIS A 31 -9.02 -6.40 10.11
C HIS A 31 -7.81 -7.30 10.33
N LYS A 32 -6.72 -6.77 10.91
CA LYS A 32 -5.45 -7.48 11.10
C LYS A 32 -4.90 -8.05 9.79
N VAL A 33 -5.05 -7.28 8.73
CA VAL A 33 -4.55 -7.60 7.39
C VAL A 33 -3.42 -6.65 7.05
N SER A 34 -2.33 -7.20 6.52
CA SER A 34 -1.20 -6.41 6.03
C SER A 34 -1.62 -5.58 4.81
N PRO A 35 -1.30 -4.28 4.78
CA PRO A 35 -1.49 -3.47 3.58
C PRO A 35 -0.78 -4.05 2.35
N LEU A 36 0.40 -4.67 2.53
CA LEU A 36 1.12 -5.32 1.43
C LEU A 36 0.39 -6.55 0.90
N ALA A 37 -0.09 -7.43 1.78
CA ALA A 37 -0.86 -8.61 1.35
C ALA A 37 -2.09 -8.20 0.53
N SER A 38 -2.68 -7.06 0.87
CA SER A 38 -3.81 -6.52 0.12
C SER A 38 -3.41 -5.96 -1.24
N LEU A 39 -2.24 -5.32 -1.35
CA LEU A 39 -1.67 -4.84 -2.61
C LEU A 39 -1.23 -6.01 -3.51
N ASP A 40 -0.65 -7.06 -2.92
CA ASP A 40 -0.27 -8.29 -3.62
C ASP A 40 -1.50 -9.01 -4.18
N GLY A 41 -2.57 -9.10 -3.39
CA GLY A 41 -3.86 -9.60 -3.86
C GLY A 41 -4.37 -8.81 -5.08
N LEU A 42 -4.27 -7.48 -5.07
CA LEU A 42 -4.66 -6.65 -6.22
C LEU A 42 -3.83 -7.00 -7.48
N PHE A 43 -2.52 -7.16 -7.36
CA PHE A 43 -1.67 -7.59 -8.48
C PHE A 43 -2.01 -9.01 -8.96
N ALA A 44 -2.26 -9.93 -8.03
CA ALA A 44 -2.63 -11.31 -8.32
C ALA A 44 -3.97 -11.41 -9.07
N ARG A 45 -5.00 -10.69 -8.60
CA ARG A 45 -6.33 -10.64 -9.22
C ARG A 45 -6.27 -10.17 -10.68
N ASP A 46 -5.48 -9.13 -10.94
CA ASP A 46 -5.39 -8.54 -12.26
C ASP A 46 -4.44 -9.34 -13.19
N GLY A 47 -3.83 -10.42 -12.68
CA GLY A 47 -2.93 -11.30 -13.43
C GLY A 47 -1.61 -10.62 -13.81
N TRP A 48 -1.23 -9.56 -13.09
CA TRP A 48 0.00 -8.83 -13.33
C TRP A 48 1.15 -9.59 -12.69
N SER A 49 1.74 -10.50 -13.46
CA SER A 49 3.04 -11.06 -13.18
C SER A 49 4.04 -10.52 -14.19
N ASP A 50 5.16 -10.00 -13.70
CA ASP A 50 6.29 -9.60 -14.55
C ASP A 50 6.83 -10.76 -15.40
N SER A 51 6.59 -12.02 -14.98
CA SER A 51 6.97 -13.22 -15.72
C SER A 51 5.88 -13.75 -16.67
N GLY A 52 4.76 -13.04 -16.81
CA GLY A 52 3.64 -13.43 -17.69
C GLY A 52 2.86 -14.66 -17.22
N GLY A 53 3.11 -15.14 -15.99
CA GLY A 53 2.37 -16.23 -15.35
C GLY A 53 1.12 -15.77 -14.60
N LEU A 54 0.19 -16.67 -14.34
CA LEU A 54 -0.92 -16.42 -13.41
C LEU A 54 -0.39 -16.54 -11.97
N ILE A 55 -0.51 -15.48 -11.18
CA ILE A 55 -0.28 -15.55 -9.73
C ILE A 55 -1.46 -16.34 -9.13
N PRO A 56 -1.21 -17.35 -8.28
CA PRO A 56 -2.28 -18.04 -7.55
C PRO A 56 -3.10 -17.01 -6.78
N PHE A 57 -4.43 -17.12 -6.87
CA PHE A 57 -5.37 -16.23 -6.21
C PHE A 57 -6.34 -17.07 -5.39
N ASP A 58 -6.45 -16.79 -4.10
CA ASP A 58 -7.31 -17.53 -3.19
C ASP A 58 -8.27 -16.62 -2.39
N GLU A 59 -9.08 -17.24 -1.53
CA GLU A 59 -10.05 -16.53 -0.70
C GLU A 59 -9.39 -15.57 0.32
N GLU A 60 -8.13 -15.78 0.67
CA GLU A 60 -7.38 -14.87 1.53
C GLU A 60 -6.97 -13.61 0.78
N ASP A 61 -6.54 -13.75 -0.48
CA ASP A 61 -6.29 -12.62 -1.38
C ASP A 61 -7.56 -11.80 -1.64
N GLU A 62 -8.71 -12.46 -1.88
CA GLU A 62 -10.01 -11.78 -2.01
C GLU A 62 -10.33 -10.92 -0.78
N ARG A 63 -10.20 -11.50 0.42
CA ARG A 63 -10.41 -10.77 1.68
C ARG A 63 -9.43 -9.61 1.84
N ALA A 64 -8.16 -9.81 1.49
CA ALA A 64 -7.16 -8.75 1.60
C ALA A 64 -7.48 -7.58 0.66
N ILE A 65 -7.90 -7.86 -0.58
CA ILE A 65 -8.36 -6.83 -1.53
C ILE A 65 -9.56 -6.05 -0.98
N GLU A 66 -10.54 -6.73 -0.38
CA GLU A 66 -11.70 -6.07 0.22
C GLU A 66 -11.27 -5.09 1.32
N VAL A 67 -10.28 -5.46 2.14
CA VAL A 67 -9.71 -4.59 3.16
C VAL A 67 -9.01 -3.38 2.54
N TRP A 68 -8.26 -3.54 1.45
CA TRP A 68 -7.68 -2.41 0.72
C TRP A 68 -8.75 -1.44 0.22
N GLN A 69 -9.83 -1.95 -0.36
CA GLN A 69 -10.94 -1.13 -0.84
C GLN A 69 -11.67 -0.41 0.30
N GLU A 70 -11.82 -1.06 1.46
CA GLU A 70 -12.33 -0.40 2.66
C GLU A 70 -11.40 0.72 3.13
N ALA A 71 -10.09 0.48 3.15
CA ALA A 71 -9.09 1.45 3.56
C ALA A 71 -9.03 2.66 2.61
N ASP A 72 -9.07 2.43 1.30
CA ASP A 72 -9.11 3.51 0.29
C ASP A 72 -10.37 4.37 0.44
N ARG A 73 -11.55 3.75 0.64
CA ARG A 73 -12.80 4.50 0.91
C ARG A 73 -12.72 5.32 2.19
N ALA A 74 -12.20 4.72 3.27
CA ALA A 74 -12.02 5.40 4.55
C ALA A 74 -11.05 6.60 4.42
N ALA A 75 -10.00 6.45 3.61
CA ALA A 75 -9.08 7.56 3.32
C ALA A 75 -9.80 8.69 2.58
N VAL A 76 -10.57 8.40 1.52
CA VAL A 76 -11.38 9.40 0.81
C VAL A 76 -12.33 10.13 1.77
N ASP A 77 -13.07 9.38 2.61
CA ASP A 77 -13.98 9.96 3.60
C ASP A 77 -13.27 10.94 4.53
N ALA A 78 -12.10 10.57 5.04
CA ALA A 78 -11.34 11.37 5.99
C ALA A 78 -10.65 12.60 5.35
N ILE A 79 -10.12 12.44 4.13
CA ILE A 79 -9.55 13.53 3.34
C ILE A 79 -10.63 14.57 3.05
N CYS A 80 -11.77 14.12 2.51
CA CYS A 80 -12.83 14.98 2.00
C CYS A 80 -13.84 15.45 3.06
N ALA A 81 -13.69 15.07 4.33
CA ALA A 81 -14.70 15.29 5.38
C ALA A 81 -15.21 16.74 5.51
N ASN A 82 -14.36 17.73 5.21
CA ASN A 82 -14.67 19.16 5.31
C ASN A 82 -14.63 19.89 3.96
N TRP A 83 -14.65 19.14 2.85
CA TRP A 83 -14.68 19.75 1.53
C TRP A 83 -16.04 20.41 1.29
N PRO A 84 -16.07 21.55 0.57
CA PRO A 84 -17.32 22.22 0.25
C PRO A 84 -18.14 21.38 -0.74
N ALA A 85 -19.46 21.49 -0.69
CA ALA A 85 -20.37 20.60 -1.42
C ALA A 85 -20.30 20.74 -2.95
N ASP A 86 -19.76 21.85 -3.46
CA ASP A 86 -19.51 22.11 -4.87
C ASP A 86 -18.18 21.51 -5.36
N ARG A 87 -17.34 21.00 -4.45
CA ARG A 87 -16.11 20.30 -4.79
C ARG A 87 -16.40 18.84 -5.07
N GLU A 88 -15.94 18.38 -6.23
CA GLU A 88 -16.06 16.99 -6.64
C GLU A 88 -15.22 16.09 -5.73
N ARG A 89 -15.88 15.09 -5.15
CA ARG A 89 -15.26 14.07 -4.32
C ARG A 89 -14.84 12.89 -5.20
N PRO A 90 -13.57 12.45 -5.18
CA PRO A 90 -13.15 11.33 -5.99
C PRO A 90 -13.72 10.01 -5.44
N ALA A 91 -13.89 9.02 -6.33
CA ALA A 91 -14.37 7.69 -5.96
C ALA A 91 -13.29 6.85 -5.23
N SER A 92 -12.01 7.17 -5.44
CA SER A 92 -10.85 6.52 -4.84
C SER A 92 -9.83 7.59 -4.43
N SER A 93 -9.00 7.29 -3.43
CA SER A 93 -7.95 8.20 -3.00
C SER A 93 -6.66 8.04 -3.79
N GLY A 94 -6.61 7.10 -4.75
CA GLY A 94 -5.37 6.74 -5.44
C GLY A 94 -4.33 6.16 -4.48
N MET A 95 -4.81 5.50 -3.41
CA MET A 95 -3.96 5.01 -2.32
C MET A 95 -2.85 4.10 -2.87
N ASN A 96 -1.62 4.33 -2.42
CA ASN A 96 -0.47 3.49 -2.73
C ASN A 96 0.45 3.35 -1.52
N ILE A 97 1.27 2.29 -1.48
CA ILE A 97 2.28 2.10 -0.45
C ILE A 97 3.59 2.71 -0.95
N VAL A 98 4.11 3.68 -0.20
CA VAL A 98 5.51 4.10 -0.38
C VAL A 98 6.36 3.01 0.26
N LYS A 99 7.06 2.24 -0.59
CA LYS A 99 8.12 1.38 -0.10
C LYS A 99 9.20 2.31 0.47
N PRO A 100 9.51 2.27 1.78
CA PRO A 100 10.71 2.94 2.27
C PRO A 100 11.85 2.33 1.49
N GLU A 101 12.57 3.16 0.76
CA GLU A 101 13.58 2.75 -0.21
C GLU A 101 14.38 1.53 0.27
N CYS A 102 14.07 0.35 -0.29
CA CYS A 102 15.14 -0.56 -0.70
C CYS A 102 16.02 0.34 -1.56
N GLY A 103 17.24 0.63 -1.12
CA GLY A 103 18.14 1.63 -1.70
C GLY A 103 18.45 1.38 -3.18
N TRP A 104 17.48 1.64 -4.04
CA TRP A 104 17.62 1.74 -5.47
C TRP A 104 18.00 3.19 -5.73
N PRO A 105 19.22 3.45 -6.22
CA PRO A 105 19.55 4.80 -6.61
C PRO A 105 18.58 5.26 -7.70
N ASP A 106 17.94 6.40 -7.47
CA ASP A 106 17.06 7.15 -8.39
C ASP A 106 17.74 7.49 -9.74
N GLN A 107 19.02 7.14 -9.90
CA GLN A 107 19.74 7.17 -11.16
C GLN A 107 20.43 5.82 -11.36
N GLY A 108 19.75 4.90 -12.04
CA GLY A 108 20.46 3.82 -12.75
C GLY A 108 21.41 4.46 -13.77
N PRO A 109 22.58 3.86 -14.06
CA PRO A 109 23.49 4.43 -15.06
C PRO A 109 22.77 4.51 -16.41
N GLU A 110 22.45 5.73 -16.86
CA GLU A 110 22.11 5.97 -18.26
C GLU A 110 23.39 5.75 -19.07
N GLY A 111 23.48 4.62 -19.78
CA GLY A 111 24.62 4.31 -20.64
C GLY A 111 24.66 2.86 -21.10
N GLU A 112 25.41 2.62 -22.17
CA GLU A 112 25.60 1.34 -22.89
C GLU A 112 26.21 0.20 -22.04
N ASP A 113 26.43 0.43 -20.75
CA ASP A 113 26.91 -0.53 -19.74
C ASP A 113 25.80 -0.99 -18.77
N ALA A 114 24.52 -0.74 -19.09
CA ALA A 114 23.42 -1.41 -18.41
C ALA A 114 23.62 -2.94 -18.55
N PRO A 115 23.62 -3.72 -17.45
CA PRO A 115 23.76 -5.17 -17.55
C PRO A 115 22.66 -5.69 -18.48
N ASP A 116 23.06 -6.52 -19.44
CA ASP A 116 22.13 -7.14 -20.39
C ASP A 116 20.91 -7.66 -19.62
N ASP A 117 19.75 -7.08 -19.92
CA ASP A 117 18.46 -7.43 -19.34
C ASP A 117 18.12 -8.87 -19.74
N ASP A 118 18.60 -9.83 -18.95
CA ASP A 118 18.35 -11.26 -19.09
C ASP A 118 17.00 -11.68 -18.49
N GLY A 119 16.13 -10.71 -18.17
CA GLY A 119 14.72 -10.95 -17.87
C GLY A 119 14.44 -11.58 -16.51
N GLU A 120 15.42 -11.65 -15.61
CA GLU A 120 15.18 -12.03 -14.22
C GLU A 120 15.42 -10.82 -13.29
N ARG A 121 14.39 -9.98 -13.15
CA ARG A 121 14.21 -9.21 -11.91
C ARG A 121 13.48 -10.12 -10.93
N PRO A 122 14.15 -10.72 -9.93
CA PRO A 122 13.44 -11.51 -8.95
C PRO A 122 12.62 -10.53 -8.10
N TYR A 123 11.31 -10.60 -8.20
CA TYR A 123 10.43 -10.09 -7.17
C TYR A 123 10.85 -10.78 -5.87
N ASP A 124 11.59 -10.07 -5.02
CA ASP A 124 12.06 -10.63 -3.75
C ASP A 124 10.88 -10.72 -2.77
N TYR A 125 10.16 -11.83 -2.89
CA TYR A 125 9.05 -12.21 -2.03
C TYR A 125 9.48 -12.36 -0.56
N GLU A 126 10.75 -12.66 -0.30
CA GLU A 126 11.27 -12.76 1.08
C GLU A 126 11.37 -11.38 1.71
N SER A 127 11.84 -10.36 0.99
CA SER A 127 11.83 -8.97 1.45
C SER A 127 10.42 -8.44 1.78
N GLN A 128 9.39 -8.93 1.08
CA GLN A 128 7.99 -8.54 1.35
C GLN A 128 7.40 -9.28 2.55
N ARG A 129 7.69 -10.58 2.69
CA ARG A 129 7.36 -11.35 3.89
C ARG A 129 8.01 -10.75 5.14
N ASP A 130 9.28 -10.36 5.04
CA ASP A 130 10.00 -9.70 6.11
C ASP A 130 9.37 -8.35 6.49
N PHE A 131 8.83 -7.60 5.52
CA PHE A 131 8.08 -6.38 5.78
C PHE A 131 6.76 -6.67 6.50
N ALA A 132 5.99 -7.66 6.05
CA ALA A 132 4.72 -8.04 6.66
C ALA A 132 4.92 -8.53 8.11
N GLU A 133 5.93 -9.35 8.37
CA GLU A 133 6.30 -9.81 9.72
C GLU A 133 6.72 -8.64 10.63
N GLN A 134 7.44 -7.66 10.07
CA GLN A 134 7.81 -6.45 10.80
C GLN A 134 6.63 -5.53 11.08
N TYR A 135 5.68 -5.42 10.14
CA TYR A 135 4.44 -4.67 10.34
C TYR A 135 3.60 -5.31 11.44
N ASP A 136 3.41 -6.63 11.42
CA ASP A 136 2.71 -7.37 12.48
C ASP A 136 3.32 -7.14 13.86
N ARG A 137 4.66 -7.06 13.93
CA ARG A 137 5.38 -6.71 15.16
C ARG A 137 5.07 -5.27 15.60
N ALA A 138 5.12 -4.32 14.68
CA ALA A 138 4.82 -2.91 14.97
C ALA A 138 3.37 -2.71 15.42
N VAL A 139 2.42 -3.43 14.83
CA VAL A 139 1.01 -3.44 15.23
C VAL A 139 0.85 -3.97 16.65
N LYS A 140 1.48 -5.11 16.98
CA LYS A 140 1.45 -5.68 18.34
C LYS A 140 2.00 -4.71 19.39
N GLU A 141 3.13 -4.05 19.10
CA GLU A 141 3.71 -3.04 20.00
C GLU A 141 2.81 -1.80 20.15
N ALA A 142 2.15 -1.35 19.09
CA ALA A 142 1.22 -0.23 19.15
C ALA A 142 -0.05 -0.56 19.95
N GLU A 143 -0.55 -1.79 19.84
CA GLU A 143 -1.65 -2.28 20.67
C GLU A 143 -1.27 -2.38 22.16
N GLU A 144 -0.07 -2.84 22.47
CA GLU A 144 0.43 -2.91 23.85
C GLU A 144 0.53 -1.52 24.49
N ARG A 145 1.07 -0.53 23.76
CA ARG A 145 1.13 0.86 24.21
C ARG A 145 -0.25 1.49 24.43
N ARG A 146 -1.28 1.04 23.71
CA ARG A 146 -2.67 1.50 23.90
C ARG A 146 -3.35 0.86 25.13
N ARG A 147 -2.83 -0.26 25.65
CA ARG A 147 -3.37 -0.95 26.84
C ARG A 147 -2.67 -0.57 28.15
N SER A 148 -1.50 0.08 28.09
CA SER A 148 -0.74 0.57 29.26
C SER A 148 -1.12 2.00 29.64
#